data_AF-D7JC21-F1
#
_entry.id   AF-D7JC21-F1
#
_cell.length_a   1.000
_cell.length_b   1.000
_cell.length_c   1.000
_cell.angle_alpha   90.00
_cell.angle_beta   90.00
_cell.angle_gamma   90.00
#
_symmetry.space_group_name_H-M   'P 1'
#
loop_
_entity.id
_entity.type
_entity.pdbx_description
1 polymer ?
#
loop_
_entity_poly.entity_id
_entity_poly.type
_entity_poly.pdbx_seq_one_letter_code
_entity_poly.pdbx_strand_id
1 'polypeptide(L)'
;MNDCPFRYQGQYEDEETGLYYNRFRYYDPNTGGYISRDPIRLEGENPTLYGYVSDTNMWVDILGLDVIRLRHYTSNKGLQGIEESMTIKAGDQNAVFAVKAKGKPFSMADAAKKYKISTPNHTRNYIDFDIDDSRIEFRKNDLGVEEYKIKRDVELDHKTTKFVKRCR
;
A
#
# COMPACT_ATOMS: atom_id res chain seq x y z
N MET A 1 40.68 16.59 -2.82
CA MET A 1 39.81 16.67 -1.62
C MET A 1 38.81 15.56 -1.81
N ASN A 2 38.72 14.60 -0.88
CA ASN A 2 37.66 13.60 -0.97
C ASN A 2 36.37 14.29 -0.56
N ASP A 3 35.49 14.54 -1.52
CA ASP A 3 34.17 15.04 -1.23
C ASP A 3 33.41 13.97 -0.43
N CYS A 4 32.70 14.40 0.60
CA CYS A 4 31.85 13.51 1.38
C CYS A 4 30.62 13.20 0.51
N PRO A 5 30.36 11.95 0.11
CA PRO A 5 29.26 11.64 -0.80
C PRO A 5 27.90 11.60 -0.09
N PHE A 6 27.87 11.74 1.23
CA PHE A 6 26.63 11.77 1.99
C PHE A 6 26.00 13.17 1.94
N ARG A 7 24.69 13.22 1.73
CA ARG A 7 23.90 14.45 1.66
C ARG A 7 22.95 14.51 2.85
N TYR A 8 21.66 14.73 2.64
CA TYR A 8 20.68 14.58 3.72
C TYR A 8 20.58 13.12 4.18
N GLN A 9 19.90 12.87 5.30
CA GLN A 9 19.78 11.53 5.87
C GLN A 9 19.26 10.53 4.83
N GLY A 10 20.06 9.51 4.52
CA GLY A 10 19.73 8.47 3.54
C GLY A 10 20.09 8.78 2.08
N GLN A 11 20.62 9.97 1.78
CA GLN A 11 21.00 10.38 0.42
C GLN A 11 22.49 10.18 0.16
N TYR A 12 22.80 9.62 -1.01
CA TYR A 12 24.15 9.49 -1.55
C TYR A 12 24.27 10.27 -2.85
N GLU A 13 25.23 11.16 -2.98
CA GLU A 13 25.48 11.86 -4.23
C GLU A 13 26.15 10.93 -5.26
N ASP A 14 25.58 10.90 -6.45
CA ASP A 14 26.19 10.31 -7.62
C ASP A 14 27.04 11.38 -8.33
N GLU A 15 28.37 11.28 -8.21
CA GLU A 15 29.33 12.24 -8.76
C GLU A 15 29.28 12.35 -10.29
N GLU A 16 28.80 11.32 -11.00
CA GLU A 16 28.71 11.35 -12.47
C GLU A 16 27.57 12.25 -12.95
N THR A 17 26.47 12.31 -12.18
CA THR A 17 25.24 13.01 -12.58
C THR A 17 24.94 14.24 -11.72
N GLY A 18 25.55 14.36 -10.54
CA GLY A 18 25.23 15.39 -9.55
C GLY A 18 23.87 15.20 -8.87
N LEU A 19 23.24 14.04 -9.06
CA LEU A 19 21.95 13.69 -8.46
C LEU A 19 22.14 12.94 -7.15
N TYR A 20 21.15 13.03 -6.27
CA TYR A 20 21.16 12.34 -4.98
C TYR A 20 20.34 11.07 -5.07
N TYR A 21 20.98 9.93 -4.87
CA TYR A 21 20.37 8.63 -4.85
C TYR A 21 19.67 8.37 -3.51
N ASN A 22 18.36 8.15 -3.60
CA ASN A 22 17.44 7.77 -2.53
C ASN A 22 16.84 6.41 -2.86
N ARG A 23 17.61 5.34 -2.64
CA ARG A 23 17.29 3.88 -2.77
C ARG A 23 16.50 3.41 -4.01
N PHE A 24 15.32 3.95 -4.28
CA PHE A 24 14.51 3.67 -5.47
C PHE A 24 14.34 4.87 -6.41
N ARG A 25 14.80 6.08 -6.05
CA ARG A 25 14.66 7.31 -6.85
C ARG A 25 15.89 8.21 -6.80
N TYR A 26 16.06 9.02 -7.85
CA TYR A 26 17.08 10.06 -7.93
C TYR A 26 16.46 11.44 -7.69
N TYR A 27 17.04 12.18 -6.76
CA TYR A 27 16.65 13.52 -6.35
C TYR A 27 17.60 14.55 -6.96
N ASP A 28 17.05 15.58 -7.61
CA ASP A 28 17.81 16.70 -8.14
C ASP A 28 17.80 17.86 -7.14
N PRO A 29 18.95 18.21 -6.54
CA PRO A 29 19.04 19.31 -5.58
C PRO A 29 18.80 20.68 -6.19
N ASN A 30 18.97 20.86 -7.50
CA ASN A 30 18.79 22.16 -8.16
C ASN A 30 17.31 22.50 -8.33
N THR A 31 16.49 21.51 -8.68
CA THR A 31 15.05 21.66 -8.83
C THR A 31 14.27 21.37 -7.55
N GLY A 32 14.90 20.70 -6.57
CA GLY A 32 14.32 20.40 -5.27
C GLY A 32 13.35 19.22 -5.26
N GLY A 33 13.47 18.30 -6.23
CA GLY A 33 12.53 17.18 -6.40
C GLY A 33 13.14 15.95 -7.05
N TYR A 34 12.35 14.88 -7.14
CA TYR A 34 12.70 13.66 -7.86
C TYR A 34 12.63 13.87 -9.37
N ILE A 35 13.60 13.33 -10.11
CA ILE A 35 13.62 13.41 -11.58
C ILE A 35 12.67 12.42 -12.25
N SER A 36 12.33 11.34 -11.54
CA SER A 36 11.34 10.35 -11.96
C SER A 36 10.03 10.59 -11.23
N ARG A 37 8.92 10.43 -11.95
CA ARG A 37 7.58 10.48 -11.36
C ARG A 37 7.48 9.43 -10.26
N ASP A 38 6.85 9.80 -9.16
CA ASP A 38 6.54 8.88 -8.08
C ASP A 38 5.76 7.67 -8.63
N PRO A 39 6.28 6.44 -8.45
CA PRO A 39 5.57 5.23 -8.85
C PRO A 39 4.14 5.14 -8.32
N ILE A 40 3.87 5.73 -7.15
CA ILE A 40 2.58 5.71 -6.42
C ILE A 40 1.60 6.84 -6.82
N ARG A 41 2.08 7.79 -7.64
CA ARG A 41 1.36 8.98 -8.09
C ARG A 41 0.70 9.82 -6.97
N LEU A 42 -0.57 10.21 -7.12
CA LEU A 42 -1.31 11.08 -6.19
C LEU A 42 -1.83 10.32 -4.95
N GLU A 43 -1.61 9.00 -4.90
CA GLU A 43 -2.14 8.14 -3.84
C GLU A 43 -1.33 8.24 -2.54
N GLY A 44 -0.10 8.78 -2.60
CA GLY A 44 0.81 9.03 -1.47
C GLY A 44 0.46 10.22 -0.58
N GLU A 45 -0.75 10.77 -0.71
CA GLU A 45 -1.20 12.02 -0.08
C GLU A 45 -0.28 13.24 -0.32
N ASN A 46 0.75 13.10 -1.15
CA ASN A 46 1.58 14.17 -1.67
C ASN A 46 1.04 14.60 -3.06
N PRO A 47 0.51 15.83 -3.21
CA PRO A 47 0.03 16.31 -4.49
C PRO A 47 1.15 16.52 -5.52
N THR A 48 2.41 16.53 -5.07
CA THR A 48 3.57 16.69 -5.94
C THR A 48 4.16 15.33 -6.33
N LEU A 49 3.82 14.88 -7.55
CA LEU A 49 4.31 13.62 -8.16
C LEU A 49 5.83 13.52 -8.30
N TYR A 50 6.55 14.62 -8.07
CA TYR A 50 8.01 14.70 -8.13
C TYR A 50 8.57 15.28 -6.81
N GLY A 51 7.74 15.47 -5.78
CA GLY A 51 8.17 16.05 -4.52
C GLY A 51 8.84 15.04 -3.62
N TYR A 52 9.81 15.51 -2.83
CA TYR A 52 10.51 14.69 -1.85
C TYR A 52 9.70 14.52 -0.56
N VAL A 53 9.61 15.58 0.25
CA VAL A 53 8.76 15.65 1.44
C VAL A 53 8.18 17.06 1.54
N SER A 54 7.05 17.21 2.24
CA SER A 54 6.41 18.52 2.44
C SER A 54 7.21 19.46 3.34
N ASP A 55 7.98 18.90 4.28
CA ASP A 55 8.93 19.63 5.12
C ASP A 55 10.19 18.79 5.35
N THR A 56 11.29 19.19 4.72
CA THR A 56 12.61 18.53 4.78
C THR A 56 13.30 18.60 6.14
N ASN A 57 12.84 19.45 7.06
CA ASN A 57 13.39 19.54 8.41
C ASN A 57 12.69 18.60 9.39
N MET A 58 11.44 18.19 9.09
CA MET A 58 10.63 17.34 9.97
C MET A 58 10.50 15.90 9.46
N TRP A 59 10.55 15.69 8.15
CA TRP A 59 10.24 14.40 7.52
C TRP A 59 11.40 13.90 6.67
N VAL A 60 11.58 12.58 6.66
CA VAL A 60 12.58 11.88 5.86
C VAL A 60 11.88 10.74 5.11
N ASP A 61 12.03 10.69 3.79
CA ASP A 61 11.53 9.59 2.95
C ASP A 61 12.63 8.52 2.84
N ILE A 62 12.66 7.62 3.83
CA ILE A 62 13.73 6.62 4.04
C ILE A 62 13.77 5.58 2.90
N LEU A 63 12.62 5.28 2.31
CA LEU A 63 12.50 4.22 1.32
C LEU A 63 12.35 4.77 -0.09
N GLY A 64 11.69 5.90 -0.32
CA GLY A 64 11.31 6.32 -1.66
C GLY A 64 10.02 5.65 -2.15
N LEU A 65 9.18 5.14 -1.24
CA LEU A 65 7.95 4.38 -1.55
C LEU A 65 6.80 4.83 -0.64
N ASP A 66 5.59 4.93 -1.19
CA ASP A 66 4.36 4.87 -0.37
C ASP A 66 3.77 3.48 -0.32
N VAL A 67 3.22 3.19 0.84
CA VAL A 67 2.42 2.00 1.13
C VAL A 67 0.97 2.40 1.30
N ILE A 68 0.07 1.68 0.64
CA ILE A 68 -1.36 1.80 0.88
C ILE A 68 -1.80 0.78 1.94
N ARG A 69 -2.64 1.22 2.87
CA ARG A 69 -3.30 0.31 3.81
C ARG A 69 -4.61 -0.21 3.23
N LEU A 70 -4.67 -1.51 3.01
CA LEU A 70 -5.80 -2.21 2.43
C LEU A 70 -6.47 -3.14 3.44
N ARG A 71 -7.75 -3.44 3.18
CA ARG A 71 -8.59 -4.33 3.97
C ARG A 71 -9.10 -5.46 3.09
N HIS A 72 -8.79 -6.69 3.48
CA HIS A 72 -9.32 -7.89 2.87
C HIS A 72 -10.36 -8.55 3.79
N TYR A 73 -11.56 -8.79 3.28
CA TYR A 73 -12.64 -9.45 4.02
C TYR A 73 -12.60 -10.96 3.82
N THR A 74 -12.76 -11.72 4.90
CA THR A 74 -12.69 -13.19 4.85
C THR A 74 -13.59 -13.87 5.89
N SER A 75 -13.74 -15.18 5.75
CA SER A 75 -14.48 -16.05 6.68
C SER A 75 -13.64 -16.41 7.91
N ASN A 76 -14.23 -17.04 8.94
CA ASN A 76 -13.48 -17.58 10.09
C ASN A 76 -12.39 -18.58 9.67
N LYS A 77 -12.75 -19.54 8.80
CA LYS A 77 -11.80 -20.54 8.29
C LYS A 77 -10.69 -19.90 7.45
N GLY A 78 -11.05 -18.91 6.63
CA GLY A 78 -10.08 -18.15 5.84
C GLY A 78 -9.14 -17.32 6.71
N LEU A 79 -9.65 -16.62 7.72
CA LEU A 79 -8.84 -15.86 8.66
C LEU A 79 -7.80 -16.75 9.35
N GLN A 80 -8.24 -17.90 9.88
CA GLN A 80 -7.34 -18.83 10.57
C GLN A 80 -6.26 -19.37 9.62
N GLY A 81 -6.63 -19.78 8.41
CA GLY A 81 -5.65 -20.25 7.42
C GLY A 81 -4.65 -19.17 6.99
N ILE A 82 -5.07 -17.91 6.90
CA ILE A 82 -4.19 -16.78 6.57
C ILE A 82 -3.31 -16.41 7.77
N GLU A 83 -3.82 -16.50 8.99
CA GLU A 83 -3.03 -16.27 10.22
C GLU A 83 -1.93 -17.33 10.38
N GLU A 84 -2.21 -18.58 10.02
CA GLU A 84 -1.23 -19.68 10.03
C GLU A 84 -0.20 -19.56 8.89
N SER A 85 -0.63 -19.18 7.68
CA SER A 85 0.25 -19.13 6.49
C SER A 85 0.87 -17.77 6.21
N MET A 86 0.43 -16.71 6.89
CA MET A 86 0.78 -15.30 6.64
C MET A 86 0.68 -14.90 5.16
N THR A 87 -0.18 -15.57 4.41
CA THR A 87 -0.30 -15.38 2.97
C THR A 87 -1.77 -15.37 2.58
N ILE A 88 -2.22 -14.31 1.92
CA ILE A 88 -3.50 -14.30 1.24
C ILE A 88 -3.29 -14.94 -0.13
N LYS A 89 -3.79 -16.16 -0.29
CA LYS A 89 -3.74 -16.89 -1.56
C LYS A 89 -4.67 -16.23 -2.58
N ALA A 90 -4.16 -16.06 -3.78
CA ALA A 90 -4.94 -15.58 -4.91
C ALA A 90 -6.06 -16.59 -5.24
N GLY A 91 -7.27 -16.06 -5.39
CA GLY A 91 -8.44 -16.86 -5.74
C GLY A 91 -8.70 -16.82 -7.24
N ASP A 92 -9.96 -16.61 -7.60
CA ASP A 92 -10.40 -16.47 -8.99
C ASP A 92 -9.60 -15.38 -9.71
N GLN A 93 -9.18 -15.67 -10.95
CA GLN A 93 -8.33 -14.80 -11.79
C GLN A 93 -6.89 -14.61 -11.27
N ASN A 94 -6.40 -15.47 -10.38
CA ASN A 94 -5.05 -15.40 -9.81
C ASN A 94 -4.73 -14.00 -9.22
N ALA A 95 -5.72 -13.44 -8.53
CA ALA A 95 -5.61 -12.14 -7.87
C ALA A 95 -6.28 -12.16 -6.50
N VAL A 96 -5.84 -11.23 -5.65
CA VAL A 96 -6.46 -10.90 -4.36
C VAL A 96 -7.17 -9.56 -4.50
N PHE A 97 -8.39 -9.48 -3.96
CA PHE A 97 -9.18 -8.25 -3.95
C PHE A 97 -9.27 -7.68 -2.54
N ALA A 98 -9.06 -6.37 -2.45
CA ALA A 98 -9.10 -5.63 -1.19
C ALA A 98 -9.66 -4.22 -1.39
N VAL A 99 -10.05 -3.56 -0.30
CA VAL A 99 -10.55 -2.18 -0.32
C VAL A 99 -9.69 -1.27 0.54
N LYS A 100 -9.67 0.04 0.28
CA LYS A 100 -8.88 0.98 1.12
C LYS A 100 -9.34 0.91 2.56
N ALA A 101 -8.41 0.80 3.51
CA ALA A 101 -8.70 0.77 4.94
C ALA A 101 -8.97 2.18 5.51
N LYS A 102 -9.86 2.97 4.87
CA LYS A 102 -10.18 4.33 5.30
C LYS A 102 -11.40 4.35 6.24
N GLY A 103 -11.22 4.88 7.45
CA GLY A 103 -12.31 5.11 8.41
C GLY A 103 -12.88 3.85 9.10
N LYS A 104 -14.06 4.00 9.73
CA LYS A 104 -14.73 2.89 10.43
C LYS A 104 -15.07 1.77 9.43
N PRO A 105 -14.84 0.50 9.77
CA PRO A 105 -15.27 -0.62 8.92
C PRO A 105 -16.78 -0.53 8.66
N PHE A 106 -17.19 -0.74 7.40
CA PHE A 106 -18.61 -0.81 7.04
C PHE A 106 -19.36 -1.79 7.95
N SER A 107 -20.61 -1.45 8.30
CA SER A 107 -21.49 -2.37 9.02
C SER A 107 -21.84 -3.57 8.14
N MET A 108 -22.28 -4.68 8.73
CA MET A 108 -22.65 -5.90 7.99
C MET A 108 -23.73 -5.63 6.94
N ALA A 109 -24.72 -4.80 7.26
CA ALA A 109 -25.81 -4.45 6.35
C ALA A 109 -25.29 -3.60 5.19
N ASP A 110 -24.39 -2.65 5.47
CA ASP A 110 -23.83 -1.76 4.46
C ASP A 110 -22.84 -2.49 3.56
N ALA A 111 -22.03 -3.40 4.10
CA ALA A 111 -21.11 -4.23 3.31
C ALA A 111 -21.89 -5.26 2.47
N ALA A 112 -22.85 -5.99 3.04
CA ALA A 112 -23.66 -6.95 2.26
C ALA A 112 -24.48 -6.26 1.17
N LYS A 113 -25.02 -5.07 1.45
CA LYS A 113 -25.77 -4.25 0.48
C LYS A 113 -24.86 -3.62 -0.59
N LYS A 114 -23.66 -3.16 -0.21
CA LYS A 114 -22.68 -2.54 -1.10
C LYS A 114 -22.00 -3.55 -2.02
N TYR A 115 -21.65 -4.73 -1.49
CA TYR A 115 -20.94 -5.79 -2.23
C TYR A 115 -21.86 -6.91 -2.75
N LYS A 116 -23.19 -6.80 -2.57
CA LYS A 116 -24.23 -7.77 -3.00
C LYS A 116 -23.87 -9.25 -2.80
N ILE A 117 -23.31 -9.58 -1.63
CA ILE A 117 -22.86 -10.94 -1.31
C ILE A 117 -24.09 -11.79 -0.90
N SER A 118 -24.38 -12.84 -1.66
CA SER A 118 -25.59 -13.67 -1.47
C SER A 118 -25.58 -14.54 -0.20
N THR A 119 -24.41 -14.78 0.41
CA THR A 119 -24.28 -15.52 1.69
C THR A 119 -23.78 -14.61 2.81
N PRO A 120 -24.60 -14.31 3.84
CA PRO A 120 -24.26 -13.39 4.94
C PRO A 120 -23.15 -13.86 5.89
N ASN A 121 -22.61 -15.07 5.71
CA ASN A 121 -21.65 -15.70 6.63
C ASN A 121 -20.16 -15.47 6.29
N HIS A 122 -19.83 -14.92 5.12
CA HIS A 122 -18.44 -14.69 4.70
C HIS A 122 -17.85 -13.32 5.12
N THR A 123 -18.60 -12.49 5.87
CA THR A 123 -18.31 -11.05 5.99
C THR A 123 -18.29 -10.53 7.43
N ARG A 124 -17.51 -11.19 8.30
CA ARG A 124 -17.29 -10.68 9.68
C ARG A 124 -15.84 -10.38 10.00
N ASN A 125 -14.90 -11.12 9.43
CA ASN A 125 -13.48 -10.93 9.71
C ASN A 125 -12.81 -10.18 8.58
N TYR A 126 -11.79 -9.43 8.94
CA TYR A 126 -10.97 -8.75 7.96
C TYR A 126 -9.52 -8.68 8.42
N ILE A 127 -8.66 -8.49 7.44
CA ILE A 127 -7.22 -8.33 7.60
C ILE A 127 -6.89 -6.96 7.03
N ASP A 128 -6.35 -6.08 7.88
CA ASP A 128 -5.77 -4.82 7.43
C ASP A 128 -4.27 -5.02 7.25
N PHE A 129 -3.74 -4.72 6.07
CA PHE A 129 -2.32 -4.90 5.74
C PHE A 129 -1.83 -3.77 4.84
N ASP A 130 -0.51 -3.55 4.87
CA ASP A 130 0.15 -2.53 4.06
C ASP A 130 0.74 -3.20 2.82
N ILE A 131 0.55 -2.60 1.64
CA ILE A 131 1.15 -3.07 0.39
C ILE A 131 1.63 -1.89 -0.45
N ASP A 132 2.69 -2.13 -1.23
CA ASP A 132 3.19 -1.18 -2.22
C ASP A 132 2.15 -0.93 -3.31
N ASP A 133 1.86 0.35 -3.59
CA ASP A 133 0.88 0.77 -4.60
C ASP A 133 1.27 0.30 -6.01
N SER A 134 2.55 0.10 -6.30
CA SER A 134 3.00 -0.46 -7.59
C SER A 134 2.49 -1.88 -7.86
N ARG A 135 2.08 -2.62 -6.83
CA ARG A 135 1.56 -3.99 -6.94
C ARG A 135 0.04 -4.06 -7.13
N ILE A 136 -0.65 -2.94 -7.09
CA ILE A 136 -2.12 -2.90 -7.08
C ILE A 136 -2.68 -2.24 -8.34
N GLU A 137 -3.81 -2.75 -8.80
CA GLU A 137 -4.57 -2.20 -9.91
C GLU A 137 -5.94 -1.77 -9.37
N PHE A 138 -6.24 -0.49 -9.46
CA PHE A 138 -7.57 0.01 -9.13
C PHE A 138 -8.60 -0.48 -10.16
N ARG A 139 -9.72 -1.01 -9.68
CA ARG A 139 -10.86 -1.36 -10.54
C ARG A 139 -12.19 -1.02 -9.88
N LYS A 140 -13.18 -0.76 -10.71
CA LYS A 140 -14.58 -0.69 -10.30
C LYS A 140 -15.25 -1.98 -10.72
N ASN A 141 -15.79 -2.73 -9.76
CA ASN A 141 -16.50 -3.97 -10.07
C ASN A 141 -17.89 -3.68 -10.68
N ASP A 142 -18.55 -4.72 -11.20
CA ASP A 142 -19.90 -4.64 -11.81
C ASP A 142 -20.98 -4.11 -10.84
N LEU A 143 -20.67 -4.06 -9.54
CA LEU A 143 -21.51 -3.53 -8.47
C LEU A 143 -21.27 -2.05 -8.20
N GLY A 144 -20.35 -1.42 -8.94
CA GLY A 144 -19.98 -0.02 -8.80
C GLY A 144 -19.10 0.27 -7.59
N VAL A 145 -18.52 -0.75 -6.95
CA VAL A 145 -17.64 -0.59 -5.81
C VAL A 145 -16.19 -0.51 -6.27
N GLU A 146 -15.49 0.45 -5.70
CA GLU A 146 -14.06 0.66 -5.86
C GLU A 146 -13.27 -0.36 -5.03
N GLU A 147 -12.46 -1.16 -5.71
CA GLU A 147 -11.62 -2.19 -5.11
C GLU A 147 -10.26 -2.24 -5.79
N TYR A 148 -9.27 -2.72 -5.05
CA TYR A 148 -7.90 -2.89 -5.50
C TYR A 148 -7.67 -4.36 -5.82
N LYS A 149 -7.18 -4.61 -7.03
CA LYS A 149 -6.75 -5.91 -7.52
C LYS A 149 -5.25 -6.04 -7.32
N ILE A 150 -4.84 -7.04 -6.56
CA ILE A 150 -3.45 -7.38 -6.34
C ILE A 150 -3.17 -8.65 -7.12
N LYS A 151 -2.20 -8.63 -8.04
CA LYS A 151 -1.85 -9.81 -8.82
C LYS A 151 -1.09 -10.80 -7.93
N ARG A 152 -1.44 -12.09 -8.04
CA ARG A 152 -0.85 -13.21 -7.29
C ARG A 152 -1.13 -13.15 -5.79
N ASP A 153 -0.49 -14.08 -5.08
CA ASP A 153 -0.51 -14.17 -3.63
C ASP A 153 0.06 -12.90 -2.97
N VAL A 154 -0.48 -12.58 -1.80
CA VAL A 154 -0.03 -11.47 -0.96
C VAL A 154 0.57 -12.04 0.31
N GLU A 155 1.88 -11.90 0.44
CA GLU A 155 2.60 -12.18 1.68
C GLU A 155 2.39 -11.02 2.65
N LEU A 156 2.04 -11.35 3.90
CA LEU A 156 1.69 -10.41 4.94
C LEU A 156 2.87 -10.21 5.89
N ASP A 157 3.12 -8.97 6.29
CA ASP A 157 4.13 -8.67 7.31
C ASP A 157 3.54 -8.81 8.71
N HIS A 158 4.19 -9.61 9.56
CA HIS A 158 3.83 -9.79 10.96
C HIS A 158 3.74 -8.49 11.77
N LYS A 159 4.49 -7.44 11.39
CA LYS A 159 4.54 -6.18 12.14
C LYS A 159 3.38 -5.24 11.82
N THR A 160 2.99 -5.17 10.55
CA THR A 160 2.02 -4.17 10.07
C THR A 160 0.61 -4.75 9.92
N THR A 161 0.51 -6.07 9.75
CA THR A 161 -0.75 -6.77 9.52
C THR A 161 -1.58 -6.85 10.80
N LYS A 162 -2.88 -6.53 10.67
CA LYS A 162 -3.84 -6.61 11.76
C LYS A 162 -4.99 -7.54 11.41
N PHE A 163 -5.07 -8.65 12.14
CA PHE A 163 -6.18 -9.59 12.07
C PHE A 163 -7.31 -9.11 12.98
N VAL A 164 -8.53 -9.02 12.44
CA VAL A 164 -9.72 -8.63 13.22
C VAL A 164 -10.79 -9.69 13.10
N LYS A 165 -11.03 -10.37 14.22
CA LYS A 165 -12.14 -11.30 14.39
C LYS A 165 -13.31 -10.59 15.08
N ARG A 166 -14.46 -10.46 14.39
CA ARG A 166 -15.67 -9.80 14.96
C ARG A 166 -16.74 -10.77 15.44
N CYS A 167 -16.61 -12.07 15.19
CA CYS A 167 -17.57 -13.08 15.66
C CYS A 167 -16.92 -14.02 16.67
N ARG A 168 -17.67 -14.35 17.73
CA ARG A 168 -17.39 -15.49 18.60
C ARG A 168 -18.01 -16.75 18.01
#